data_AF-A0A7H8XE33-F1
#
_entry.id   AF-A0A7H8XE33-F1
#
_cell.length_a   1.000
_cell.length_b   1.000
_cell.length_c   1.000
_cell.angle_alpha   90.00
_cell.angle_beta   90.00
_cell.angle_gamma   90.00
#
_symmetry.space_group_name_H-M   'P 1'
#
loop_
_entity.id
_entity.type
_entity.pdbx_description
1 polymer ?
#
loop_
_entity_poly.entity_id
_entity_poly.type
_entity_poly.pdbx_seq_one_letter_code
_entity_poly.pdbx_strand_id
1 'polypeptide(L)'
;MHTGGHRRPLRRSAAMLALAAVAGGLLTAPAPARAADTVRGLQWHLDTLRIPEAHKLTRGAGVTVAVIDGGVYAAHPDLRGQVLRGTSRSSGVRADGQADPDREKGHGTAMAGIIAGRGGGSMRLLGIAPEAKILPVALGEPREWDIAGGIRWAADAGAGVINLSVGTPGDDPQVTEAVEYALGKGAVLVAAAGNRAASQGVPTPANVPGVLAVAGTGKNGSRWSGSVTGPEVGIAAPGERIISTVPPPVSPNGYGVGDGSSNASAIVSGVAALVRSRYPRLDAANVVNRLIRTARDRGAPGRDPEYGFGGVDVLAALTAAVPEVTGNPLLTGASAKPGGPAATDDGDDPADGRPAVSVSLGDNAPFRLALCLLVVLLAGALVVGLVVVNRRAARRRVPPGPYPPGPYASGPYPPGPPLGVPPPHPPGPHPPGPPPQARPPGPAGPQPR
;
A
#
# COMPACT_ATOMS: atom_id res chain seq x y z
N MET A 1 -58.43 -68.71 -37.17
CA MET A 1 -57.57 -69.91 -37.02
C MET A 1 -56.34 -69.53 -36.20
N HIS A 2 -56.03 -70.34 -35.19
CA HIS A 2 -54.80 -70.40 -34.36
C HIS A 2 -54.50 -69.20 -33.44
N THR A 3 -54.84 -69.25 -32.14
CA THR A 3 -54.16 -69.90 -30.98
C THR A 3 -52.84 -69.25 -30.57
N GLY A 4 -52.77 -68.77 -29.32
CA GLY A 4 -51.49 -68.67 -28.61
C GLY A 4 -51.42 -67.68 -27.45
N GLY A 5 -51.62 -68.17 -26.22
CA GLY A 5 -50.74 -67.82 -25.09
C GLY A 5 -51.10 -66.64 -24.18
N HIS A 6 -51.68 -66.95 -23.03
CA HIS A 6 -51.69 -66.11 -21.82
C HIS A 6 -50.29 -65.75 -21.31
N ARG A 7 -50.08 -64.50 -20.84
CA ARG A 7 -49.60 -64.17 -19.46
C ARG A 7 -50.04 -62.75 -19.06
N ARG A 8 -50.60 -62.59 -17.84
CA ARG A 8 -50.91 -61.32 -17.15
C ARG A 8 -49.64 -60.75 -16.43
N PRO A 9 -49.73 -59.75 -15.53
CA PRO A 9 -49.54 -58.32 -15.79
C PRO A 9 -48.37 -57.71 -14.97
N LEU A 10 -47.69 -56.67 -15.45
CA LEU A 10 -46.80 -55.87 -14.60
C LEU A 10 -47.14 -54.38 -14.73
N ARG A 11 -48.14 -54.00 -13.93
CA ARG A 11 -48.10 -52.71 -13.22
C ARG A 11 -46.86 -52.73 -12.33
N ARG A 12 -45.91 -51.84 -12.59
CA ARG A 12 -44.98 -51.17 -11.65
C ARG A 12 -43.90 -50.49 -12.49
N SER A 13 -43.51 -49.28 -12.10
CA SER A 13 -42.38 -48.47 -12.62
C SER A 13 -42.72 -47.21 -13.44
N ALA A 14 -43.78 -46.48 -13.06
CA ALA A 14 -43.99 -45.10 -13.52
C ALA A 14 -44.07 -44.07 -12.38
N ALA A 15 -43.49 -44.38 -11.20
CA ALA A 15 -43.51 -43.50 -10.03
C ALA A 15 -42.14 -43.37 -9.33
N MET A 16 -41.04 -43.50 -10.09
CA MET A 16 -39.66 -43.27 -9.59
C MET A 16 -38.81 -42.43 -10.55
N LEU A 17 -39.42 -41.51 -11.31
CA LEU A 17 -38.67 -40.53 -12.11
C LEU A 17 -39.09 -39.07 -11.88
N ALA A 18 -40.04 -38.81 -10.98
CA ALA A 18 -40.43 -37.45 -10.59
C ALA A 18 -39.86 -36.99 -9.24
N LEU A 19 -39.10 -37.84 -8.54
CA LEU A 19 -38.43 -37.49 -7.27
C LEU A 19 -36.89 -37.36 -7.39
N ALA A 20 -36.33 -37.60 -8.57
CA ALA A 20 -34.90 -37.40 -8.84
C ALA A 20 -34.60 -35.98 -9.39
N ALA A 21 -35.63 -35.26 -9.86
CA ALA A 21 -35.48 -33.90 -10.41
C ALA A 21 -35.57 -32.78 -9.36
N VAL A 22 -35.98 -33.08 -8.12
CA VAL A 22 -36.02 -32.10 -7.01
C VAL A 22 -34.77 -32.19 -6.11
N ALA A 23 -33.99 -33.27 -6.21
CA ALA A 23 -32.73 -33.44 -5.46
C ALA A 23 -31.49 -32.90 -6.19
N GLY A 24 -31.56 -32.63 -7.51
CA GLY A 24 -30.44 -32.09 -8.30
C GLY A 24 -30.38 -30.56 -8.35
N GLY A 25 -31.32 -29.87 -7.69
CA GLY A 25 -31.51 -28.42 -7.76
C GLY A 25 -31.13 -27.65 -6.49
N LEU A 26 -30.40 -28.25 -5.54
CA LEU A 26 -29.65 -27.44 -4.58
C LEU A 26 -28.45 -26.84 -5.30
N LEU A 27 -28.76 -25.75 -6.00
CA LEU A 27 -27.84 -24.72 -6.42
C LEU A 27 -26.74 -24.58 -5.37
N THR A 28 -25.51 -24.87 -5.79
CA THR A 28 -24.29 -24.52 -5.07
C THR A 28 -24.31 -23.01 -4.86
N ALA A 29 -24.89 -22.54 -3.76
CA ALA A 29 -24.66 -21.18 -3.31
C ALA A 29 -23.13 -21.06 -3.15
N PRO A 30 -22.48 -20.06 -3.76
CA PRO A 30 -21.05 -19.87 -3.55
C PRO A 30 -20.84 -19.78 -2.04
N ALA A 31 -19.92 -20.61 -1.52
CA ALA A 31 -19.56 -20.55 -0.11
C ALA A 31 -19.20 -19.10 0.22
N PRO A 32 -19.61 -18.58 1.40
CA PRO A 32 -19.24 -17.22 1.79
C PRO A 32 -17.72 -17.10 1.68
N ALA A 33 -17.26 -16.10 0.93
CA ALA A 33 -15.83 -15.82 0.78
C ALA A 33 -15.21 -15.75 2.18
N ARG A 34 -14.10 -16.48 2.41
CA ARG A 34 -13.41 -16.37 3.71
C ARG A 34 -12.93 -14.93 3.85
N ALA A 35 -12.73 -14.45 5.08
CA ALA A 35 -12.27 -13.08 5.31
C ALA A 35 -11.01 -12.75 4.46
N ALA A 36 -10.07 -13.68 4.36
CA ALA A 36 -8.85 -13.56 3.55
C ALA A 36 -9.09 -13.49 2.03
N ASP A 37 -10.26 -13.87 1.53
CA ASP A 37 -10.64 -13.85 0.12
C ASP A 37 -11.26 -12.50 -0.30
N THR A 38 -11.39 -11.56 0.65
CA THR A 38 -11.98 -10.23 0.41
C THR A 38 -10.99 -9.11 0.69
N VAL A 39 -11.12 -7.98 -0.02
CA VAL A 39 -10.30 -6.79 0.25
C VAL A 39 -10.45 -6.35 1.71
N ARG A 40 -11.69 -6.31 2.21
CA ARG A 40 -12.02 -5.96 3.60
C ARG A 40 -11.33 -6.85 4.62
N GLY A 41 -11.34 -8.17 4.43
CA GLY A 41 -10.74 -9.08 5.41
C GLY A 41 -9.22 -9.20 5.31
N LEU A 42 -8.60 -8.62 4.29
CA LEU A 42 -7.15 -8.36 4.26
C LEU A 42 -6.77 -7.08 5.04
N GLN A 43 -7.72 -6.19 5.34
CA GLN A 43 -7.49 -4.95 6.09
C GLN A 43 -7.45 -5.16 7.62
N TRP A 44 -6.61 -6.09 8.07
CA TRP A 44 -6.44 -6.41 9.50
C TRP A 44 -6.14 -5.16 10.35
N HIS A 45 -5.47 -4.15 9.77
CA HIS A 45 -5.11 -2.91 10.45
C HIS A 45 -6.34 -2.12 10.90
N LEU A 46 -7.48 -2.24 10.22
CA LEU A 46 -8.71 -1.58 10.63
C LEU A 46 -9.26 -2.17 11.94
N ASP A 47 -9.12 -3.48 12.13
CA ASP A 47 -9.55 -4.16 13.36
C ASP A 47 -8.60 -3.82 14.51
N THR A 48 -7.28 -3.90 14.28
CA THR A 48 -6.28 -3.55 15.29
C THR A 48 -6.40 -2.10 15.76
N LEU A 49 -6.72 -1.18 14.85
CA LEU A 49 -6.90 0.24 15.15
C LEU A 49 -8.34 0.61 15.55
N ARG A 50 -9.26 -0.37 15.59
CA ARG A 50 -10.67 -0.17 15.97
C ARG A 50 -11.37 0.92 15.15
N ILE A 51 -11.09 0.94 13.85
CA ILE A 51 -11.64 1.91 12.90
C ILE A 51 -13.17 1.83 12.80
N PRO A 52 -13.82 0.66 12.80
CA PRO A 52 -15.28 0.58 12.83
C PRO A 52 -15.91 1.30 14.03
N GLU A 53 -15.27 1.26 15.20
CA GLU A 53 -15.73 2.01 16.37
C GLU A 53 -15.41 3.50 16.26
N ALA A 54 -14.25 3.88 15.74
CA ALA A 54 -13.89 5.27 15.49
C ALA A 54 -14.89 5.95 14.52
N HIS A 55 -15.35 5.22 13.49
CA HIS A 55 -16.32 5.69 12.51
C HIS A 55 -17.71 5.98 13.08
N LYS A 56 -18.02 5.49 14.29
CA LYS A 56 -19.24 5.89 15.02
C LYS A 56 -19.14 7.31 15.60
N LEU A 57 -17.92 7.84 15.74
CA LEU A 57 -17.65 9.18 16.26
C LEU A 57 -17.41 10.21 15.16
N THR A 58 -16.66 9.81 14.12
CA THR A 58 -16.34 10.66 12.96
C THR A 58 -15.75 9.80 11.84
N ARG A 59 -15.90 10.26 10.60
CA ARG A 59 -15.34 9.60 9.40
C ARG A 59 -14.42 10.51 8.59
N GLY A 60 -14.06 11.69 9.13
CA GLY A 60 -13.11 12.61 8.50
C GLY A 60 -13.75 13.69 7.60
N ALA A 61 -15.07 13.85 7.63
CA ALA A 61 -15.78 14.86 6.85
C ALA A 61 -15.23 16.26 7.09
N GLY A 62 -15.12 17.04 6.01
CA GLY A 62 -14.64 18.44 6.04
C GLY A 62 -13.12 18.60 6.11
N VAL A 63 -12.35 17.51 6.12
CA VAL A 63 -10.88 17.58 6.15
C VAL A 63 -10.29 17.25 4.79
N THR A 64 -9.40 18.11 4.32
CA THR A 64 -8.55 17.87 3.15
C THR A 64 -7.18 17.38 3.59
N VAL A 65 -6.77 16.23 3.06
CA VAL A 65 -5.43 15.64 3.24
C VAL A 65 -4.66 15.76 1.94
N ALA A 66 -3.59 16.54 1.93
CA ALA A 66 -2.68 16.57 0.80
C ALA A 66 -1.81 15.31 0.77
N VAL A 67 -1.66 14.70 -0.40
CA VAL A 67 -0.78 13.55 -0.62
C VAL A 67 0.32 14.02 -1.57
N ILE A 68 1.50 14.28 -1.01
CA ILE A 68 2.70 14.65 -1.76
C ILE A 68 3.44 13.36 -2.12
N ASP A 69 3.32 12.93 -3.38
CA ASP A 69 3.75 11.60 -3.85
C ASP A 69 3.88 11.58 -5.39
N GLY A 70 4.03 10.41 -6.02
CA GLY A 70 4.14 10.28 -7.49
C GLY A 70 2.88 10.70 -8.28
N GLY A 71 1.73 10.76 -7.61
CA GLY A 71 0.42 11.07 -8.20
C GLY A 71 -0.67 10.15 -7.65
N VAL A 72 -1.94 10.39 -7.99
CA VAL A 72 -3.06 9.57 -7.49
C VAL A 72 -3.97 9.18 -8.63
N TYR A 73 -4.16 7.89 -8.87
CA TYR A 73 -5.11 7.39 -9.88
C TYR A 73 -6.56 7.58 -9.40
N ALA A 74 -7.12 8.77 -9.63
CA ALA A 74 -8.43 9.17 -9.15
C ALA A 74 -9.60 8.35 -9.75
N ALA A 75 -9.38 7.69 -10.88
CA ALA A 75 -10.38 6.83 -11.51
C ALA A 75 -10.49 5.45 -10.82
N HIS A 76 -9.60 5.13 -9.86
CA HIS A 76 -9.74 3.94 -9.03
C HIS A 76 -11.13 3.95 -8.41
N PRO A 77 -11.91 2.87 -8.55
CA PRO A 77 -13.28 2.85 -8.05
C PRO A 77 -13.38 3.35 -6.61
N ASP A 78 -12.54 2.87 -5.71
CA ASP A 78 -12.61 3.17 -4.27
C ASP A 78 -12.15 4.59 -3.90
N LEU A 79 -11.64 5.36 -4.87
CA LEU A 79 -11.27 6.77 -4.72
C LEU A 79 -12.21 7.73 -5.47
N ARG A 80 -13.22 7.20 -6.18
CA ARG A 80 -14.20 8.03 -6.90
C ARG A 80 -14.87 9.02 -5.97
N GLY A 81 -14.80 10.30 -6.32
CA GLY A 81 -15.35 11.41 -5.55
C GLY A 81 -14.51 11.81 -4.33
N GLN A 82 -13.39 11.14 -4.05
CA GLN A 82 -12.51 11.44 -2.92
C GLN A 82 -11.34 12.33 -3.30
N VAL A 83 -10.87 12.25 -4.55
CA VAL A 83 -9.72 12.99 -5.03
C VAL A 83 -10.16 14.32 -5.64
N LEU A 84 -9.67 15.42 -5.05
CA LEU A 84 -9.86 16.78 -5.53
C LEU A 84 -8.95 17.06 -6.72
N ARG A 85 -9.19 18.18 -7.40
CA ARG A 85 -8.22 18.72 -8.36
C ARG A 85 -7.03 19.28 -7.59
N GLY A 86 -5.87 18.65 -7.74
CA GLY A 86 -4.62 19.08 -7.14
C GLY A 86 -3.69 19.70 -8.16
N THR A 87 -2.40 19.40 -8.03
CA THR A 87 -1.36 19.91 -8.94
C THR A 87 -0.36 18.81 -9.31
N SER A 88 0.41 19.07 -10.38
CA SER A 88 1.64 18.35 -10.68
C SER A 88 2.83 19.31 -10.68
N ARG A 89 3.92 18.85 -10.06
CA ARG A 89 5.26 19.45 -10.09
C ARG A 89 6.17 18.77 -11.11
N SER A 90 5.73 17.67 -11.74
CA SER A 90 6.45 17.01 -12.84
C SER A 90 5.67 17.12 -14.16
N SER A 91 6.40 17.31 -15.25
CA SER A 91 5.85 17.33 -16.61
C SER A 91 5.28 15.98 -17.06
N GLY A 92 5.73 14.87 -16.43
CA GLY A 92 5.30 13.51 -16.75
C GLY A 92 3.98 13.09 -16.13
N VAL A 93 3.35 13.93 -15.30
CA VAL A 93 2.09 13.64 -14.61
C VAL A 93 1.02 14.64 -15.02
N ARG A 94 -0.24 14.18 -15.06
CA ARG A 94 -1.39 15.03 -15.35
C ARG A 94 -1.40 16.23 -14.41
N ALA A 95 -1.61 17.43 -14.96
CA ALA A 95 -1.48 18.71 -14.24
C ALA A 95 -2.37 18.86 -12.99
N ASP A 96 -3.43 18.05 -12.87
CA ASP A 96 -4.31 18.01 -11.69
C ASP A 96 -3.85 17.02 -10.60
N GLY A 97 -2.72 16.34 -10.79
CA GLY A 97 -2.18 15.31 -9.89
C GLY A 97 -3.00 14.00 -9.86
N GLN A 98 -4.08 13.91 -10.64
CA GLN A 98 -5.03 12.80 -10.58
C GLN A 98 -4.69 11.64 -11.52
N ALA A 99 -3.45 11.54 -11.97
CA ALA A 99 -2.90 10.36 -12.61
C ALA A 99 -1.73 9.87 -11.78
N ASP A 100 -1.55 8.56 -11.70
CA ASP A 100 -0.38 7.95 -11.06
C ASP A 100 0.44 7.27 -12.17
N PRO A 101 1.61 7.82 -12.55
CA PRO A 101 2.44 7.28 -13.62
C PRO A 101 3.21 6.03 -13.18
N ASP A 102 3.33 5.78 -11.86
CA ASP A 102 4.12 4.70 -11.31
C ASP A 102 3.45 3.36 -11.61
N ARG A 103 4.05 2.64 -12.57
CA ARG A 103 3.55 1.34 -13.04
C ARG A 103 4.06 0.17 -12.21
N GLU A 104 4.99 0.41 -11.29
CA GLU A 104 5.61 -0.65 -10.48
C GLU A 104 4.96 -0.75 -9.10
N LYS A 105 4.68 0.39 -8.45
CA LYS A 105 4.12 0.41 -7.10
C LYS A 105 2.78 1.15 -7.02
N GLY A 106 2.60 2.21 -7.81
CA GLY A 106 1.43 3.07 -7.72
C GLY A 106 1.29 3.71 -6.34
N HIS A 107 2.42 4.20 -5.83
CA HIS A 107 2.61 4.48 -4.42
C HIS A 107 1.67 5.57 -3.89
N GLY A 108 1.49 6.67 -4.62
CA GLY A 108 0.58 7.73 -4.21
C GLY A 108 -0.89 7.31 -4.23
N THR A 109 -1.29 6.45 -5.19
CA THR A 109 -2.61 5.81 -5.19
C THR A 109 -2.81 4.94 -3.96
N ALA A 110 -1.77 4.21 -3.52
CA ALA A 110 -1.83 3.40 -2.30
C ALA A 110 -2.06 4.26 -1.06
N MET A 111 -1.31 5.35 -0.91
CA MET A 111 -1.45 6.26 0.23
C MET A 111 -2.85 6.88 0.27
N ALA A 112 -3.33 7.38 -0.88
CA ALA A 112 -4.67 7.94 -0.99
C ALA A 112 -5.78 6.94 -0.60
N GLY A 113 -5.63 5.67 -1.00
CA GLY A 113 -6.55 4.59 -0.61
C GLY A 113 -6.56 4.33 0.89
N ILE A 114 -5.39 4.19 1.50
CA ILE A 114 -5.23 4.00 2.94
C ILE A 114 -5.86 5.16 3.72
N ILE A 115 -5.70 6.40 3.26
CA ILE A 115 -6.27 7.58 3.92
C ILE A 115 -7.79 7.64 3.74
N ALA A 116 -8.29 7.65 2.49
CA ALA A 116 -9.67 8.06 2.19
C ALA A 116 -10.43 7.11 1.25
N GLY A 117 -10.04 5.83 1.14
CA GLY A 117 -10.82 4.84 0.41
C GLY A 117 -12.27 4.81 0.90
N ARG A 118 -13.24 5.03 0.01
CA ARG A 118 -14.66 5.23 0.40
C ARG A 118 -15.35 3.95 0.89
N GLY A 119 -14.76 2.79 0.67
CA GLY A 119 -15.39 1.50 0.92
C GLY A 119 -16.55 1.22 -0.05
N GLY A 120 -17.61 0.60 0.47
CA GLY A 120 -18.79 0.19 -0.32
C GLY A 120 -18.92 -1.32 -0.54
N GLY A 121 -18.49 -2.12 0.43
CA GLY A 121 -18.64 -3.59 0.42
C GLY A 121 -17.38 -4.33 0.86
N SER A 122 -17.45 -5.66 0.94
CA SER A 122 -16.33 -6.52 1.32
C SER A 122 -15.20 -6.54 0.27
N MET A 123 -15.52 -6.27 -1.01
CA MET A 123 -14.56 -6.22 -2.12
C MET A 123 -14.03 -4.81 -2.42
N ARG A 124 -14.27 -3.86 -1.51
CA ARG A 124 -13.85 -2.47 -1.60
C ARG A 124 -12.96 -2.17 -0.40
N LEU A 125 -11.91 -1.40 -0.60
CA LEU A 125 -11.03 -0.88 0.44
C LEU A 125 -11.69 0.32 1.15
N LEU A 126 -11.61 0.34 2.48
CA LEU A 126 -12.01 1.50 3.31
C LEU A 126 -10.73 2.13 3.84
N GLY A 127 -10.59 3.42 3.65
CA GLY A 127 -9.53 4.19 4.28
C GLY A 127 -9.83 4.48 5.75
N ILE A 128 -8.84 5.00 6.45
CA ILE A 128 -8.96 5.42 7.84
C ILE A 128 -10.00 6.55 7.99
N ALA A 129 -10.04 7.50 7.05
CA ALA A 129 -10.94 8.66 7.03
C ALA A 129 -11.74 8.72 5.70
N PRO A 130 -12.76 7.86 5.52
CA PRO A 130 -13.46 7.67 4.26
C PRO A 130 -14.37 8.86 3.86
N GLU A 131 -14.49 9.91 4.66
CA GLU A 131 -15.20 11.14 4.31
C GLU A 131 -14.27 12.35 4.16
N ALA A 132 -12.95 12.15 4.37
CA ALA A 132 -11.93 13.14 4.03
C ALA A 132 -11.74 13.22 2.50
N LYS A 133 -11.15 14.32 2.04
CA LYS A 133 -10.79 14.53 0.64
C LYS A 133 -9.28 14.47 0.45
N ILE A 134 -8.84 13.88 -0.65
CA ILE A 134 -7.44 13.79 -1.05
C ILE A 134 -7.13 14.95 -1.99
N LEU A 135 -6.11 15.73 -1.67
CA LEU A 135 -5.54 16.74 -2.56
C LEU A 135 -4.20 16.23 -3.10
N PRO A 136 -4.14 15.72 -4.34
CA PRO A 136 -2.91 15.17 -4.88
C PRO A 136 -1.91 16.28 -5.23
N VAL A 137 -0.66 16.13 -4.78
CA VAL A 137 0.46 16.98 -5.17
C VAL A 137 1.49 16.06 -5.81
N ALA A 138 1.39 15.89 -7.12
CA ALA A 138 2.20 14.92 -7.84
C ALA A 138 3.61 15.46 -8.05
N LEU A 139 4.62 14.71 -7.59
CA LEU A 139 6.03 14.99 -7.81
C LEU A 139 6.60 14.21 -9.01
N GLY A 140 5.85 13.25 -9.56
CA GLY A 140 6.32 12.37 -10.62
C GLY A 140 7.37 11.37 -10.13
N GLU A 141 8.40 11.15 -10.94
CA GLU A 141 9.45 10.17 -10.64
C GLU A 141 10.44 10.69 -9.58
N PRO A 142 10.98 9.82 -8.70
CA PRO A 142 11.82 10.21 -7.56
C PRO A 142 13.00 11.16 -7.84
N ARG A 143 13.56 11.11 -9.06
CA ARG A 143 14.71 11.93 -9.44
C ARG A 143 14.38 13.41 -9.62
N GLU A 144 13.11 13.77 -9.74
CA GLU A 144 12.65 15.13 -10.05
C GLU A 144 11.83 15.75 -8.91
N TRP A 145 11.84 15.13 -7.71
CA TRP A 145 10.95 15.51 -6.63
C TRP A 145 11.26 16.89 -6.05
N ASP A 146 10.42 17.86 -6.40
CA ASP A 146 10.32 19.16 -5.72
C ASP A 146 9.48 19.04 -4.43
N ILE A 147 10.06 18.43 -3.39
CA ILE A 147 9.39 18.21 -2.10
C ILE A 147 9.02 19.54 -1.43
N ALA A 148 9.97 20.49 -1.39
CA ALA A 148 9.77 21.79 -0.77
C ALA A 148 8.64 22.60 -1.43
N GLY A 149 8.62 22.68 -2.76
CA GLY A 149 7.55 23.33 -3.51
C GLY A 149 6.21 22.62 -3.34
N GLY A 150 6.21 21.28 -3.27
CA GLY A 150 5.02 20.49 -2.98
C GLY A 150 4.40 20.81 -1.61
N ILE A 151 5.24 20.90 -0.57
CA ILE A 151 4.80 21.26 0.80
C ILE A 151 4.20 22.66 0.84
N ARG A 152 4.90 23.66 0.26
CA ARG A 152 4.40 25.04 0.22
C ARG A 152 3.07 25.14 -0.50
N TRP A 153 2.95 24.50 -1.67
CA TRP A 153 1.72 24.50 -2.45
C TRP A 153 0.56 23.84 -1.69
N ALA A 154 0.79 22.70 -1.03
CA ALA A 154 -0.22 22.02 -0.22
C ALA A 154 -0.73 22.89 0.93
N ALA A 155 0.17 23.61 1.59
CA ALA A 155 -0.18 24.55 2.65
C ALA A 155 -1.00 25.74 2.11
N ASP A 156 -0.61 26.31 0.97
CA ASP A 156 -1.35 27.39 0.32
C ASP A 156 -2.72 26.98 -0.20
N ALA A 157 -2.87 25.72 -0.63
CA ALA A 157 -4.14 25.13 -0.98
C ALA A 157 -5.04 24.82 0.24
N GLY A 158 -4.57 25.11 1.46
CA GLY A 158 -5.36 24.99 2.69
C GLY A 158 -5.53 23.54 3.18
N ALA A 159 -4.61 22.64 2.85
CA ALA A 159 -4.66 21.27 3.36
C ALA A 159 -4.51 21.25 4.89
N GLY A 160 -5.46 20.61 5.59
CA GLY A 160 -5.42 20.48 7.05
C GLY A 160 -4.41 19.45 7.55
N VAL A 161 -4.07 18.48 6.69
CA VAL A 161 -3.06 17.44 6.92
C VAL A 161 -2.24 17.29 5.63
N ILE A 162 -0.93 17.15 5.76
CA ILE A 162 -0.01 16.92 4.63
C ILE A 162 0.71 15.59 4.89
N ASN A 163 0.42 14.60 4.05
CA ASN A 163 1.05 13.29 4.06
C ASN A 163 2.28 13.28 3.14
N LEU A 164 3.43 12.97 3.72
CA LEU A 164 4.74 12.93 3.07
C LEU A 164 5.28 11.49 3.13
N SER A 165 4.88 10.66 2.18
CA SER A 165 5.40 9.29 2.06
C SER A 165 6.60 9.21 1.09
N VAL A 166 7.34 10.31 1.04
CA VAL A 166 8.55 10.52 0.24
C VAL A 166 9.67 10.96 1.16
N GLY A 167 10.92 10.75 0.75
CA GLY A 167 12.04 11.32 1.46
C GLY A 167 13.39 11.07 0.81
N THR A 168 14.34 11.93 1.15
CA THR A 168 15.73 11.88 0.68
C THR A 168 16.66 11.77 1.89
N PRO A 169 17.81 11.07 1.76
CA PRO A 169 18.82 11.06 2.81
C PRO A 169 19.41 12.46 3.07
N GLY A 170 19.81 12.70 4.31
CA GLY A 170 20.43 13.97 4.71
C GLY A 170 19.42 15.10 4.93
N ASP A 171 19.92 16.26 5.33
CA ASP A 171 19.13 17.46 5.60
C ASP A 171 18.98 18.32 4.34
N ASP A 172 17.83 18.96 4.18
CA ASP A 172 17.57 19.91 3.09
C ASP A 172 16.95 21.21 3.67
N PRO A 173 17.70 22.33 3.68
CA PRO A 173 17.21 23.61 4.18
C PRO A 173 15.94 24.11 3.47
N GLN A 174 15.78 23.85 2.17
CA GLN A 174 14.59 24.28 1.43
C GLN A 174 13.34 23.52 1.90
N VAL A 175 13.51 22.24 2.21
CA VAL A 175 12.44 21.42 2.78
C VAL A 175 12.14 21.85 4.21
N THR A 176 13.16 22.15 5.03
CA THR A 176 12.97 22.69 6.38
C THR A 176 12.17 23.99 6.38
N GLU A 177 12.53 24.96 5.54
CA GLU A 177 11.77 26.21 5.41
C GLU A 177 10.33 25.98 4.92
N ALA A 178 10.12 25.00 4.03
CA ALA A 178 8.79 24.66 3.56
C ALA A 178 7.94 24.01 4.68
N VAL A 179 8.54 23.18 5.52
CA VAL A 179 7.90 22.61 6.71
C VAL A 179 7.50 23.72 7.68
N GLU A 180 8.41 24.62 8.01
CA GLU A 180 8.13 25.77 8.89
C GLU A 180 6.98 26.63 8.33
N TYR A 181 7.00 26.89 7.03
CA TYR A 181 5.92 27.60 6.34
C TYR A 181 4.56 26.89 6.49
N ALA A 182 4.52 25.58 6.26
CA ALA A 182 3.29 24.79 6.37
C ALA A 182 2.79 24.69 7.81
N LEU A 183 3.69 24.59 8.80
CA LEU A 183 3.35 24.66 10.22
C LEU A 183 2.73 26.02 10.57
N GLY A 184 3.30 27.12 10.08
CA GLY A 184 2.76 28.47 10.24
C GLY A 184 1.38 28.68 9.61
N LYS A 185 1.03 27.87 8.60
CA LYS A 185 -0.31 27.82 7.97
C LYS A 185 -1.30 26.91 8.70
N GLY A 186 -0.89 26.25 9.80
CA GLY A 186 -1.76 25.38 10.59
C GLY A 186 -2.00 24.00 9.98
N ALA A 187 -1.08 23.52 9.12
CA ALA A 187 -1.11 22.15 8.61
C ALA A 187 -0.46 21.17 9.61
N VAL A 188 -0.99 19.95 9.67
CA VAL A 188 -0.33 18.82 10.37
C VAL A 188 0.52 18.07 9.35
N LEU A 189 1.84 18.03 9.52
CA LEU A 189 2.74 17.30 8.63
C LEU A 189 3.03 15.91 9.20
N VAL A 190 2.80 14.87 8.40
CA VAL A 190 3.00 13.46 8.76
C VAL A 190 3.89 12.83 7.71
N ALA A 191 5.04 12.28 8.13
CA ALA A 191 6.03 11.75 7.20
C ALA A 191 6.48 10.33 7.56
N ALA A 192 6.84 9.55 6.54
CA ALA A 192 7.35 8.20 6.72
C ALA A 192 8.77 8.22 7.31
N ALA A 193 9.03 7.46 8.38
CA ALA A 193 10.35 7.43 9.04
C ALA A 193 11.46 6.74 8.20
N GLY A 194 11.11 6.13 7.07
CA GLY A 194 12.06 5.47 6.16
C GLY A 194 12.09 3.95 6.27
N ASN A 195 12.79 3.31 5.30
CA ASN A 195 12.90 1.86 5.19
C ASN A 195 14.38 1.42 4.98
N ARG A 196 14.82 0.36 5.67
CA ARG A 196 16.25 -0.05 5.83
C ARG A 196 17.05 -0.36 4.55
N ALA A 197 16.43 -0.46 3.38
CA ALA A 197 17.17 -0.67 2.14
C ALA A 197 17.89 0.60 1.63
N ALA A 198 17.58 1.79 2.16
CA ALA A 198 18.04 3.07 1.59
C ALA A 198 18.46 4.15 2.62
N SER A 199 18.39 3.89 3.93
CA SER A 199 18.40 4.93 4.96
C SER A 199 19.46 4.71 6.04
N GLN A 200 20.35 5.68 6.23
CA GLN A 200 21.33 5.75 7.33
C GLN A 200 20.74 6.40 8.61
N GLY A 201 19.47 6.81 8.57
CA GLY A 201 18.74 7.52 9.62
C GLY A 201 17.34 7.90 9.11
N VAL A 202 16.56 8.61 9.93
CA VAL A 202 15.24 9.14 9.51
C VAL A 202 15.48 10.16 8.37
N PRO A 203 14.82 10.01 7.20
CA PRO A 203 15.07 10.87 6.04
C PRO A 203 14.37 12.23 6.17
N THR A 204 14.80 13.22 5.39
CA THR A 204 14.06 14.47 5.19
C THR A 204 12.83 14.19 4.32
N PRO A 205 11.61 14.68 4.65
CA PRO A 205 11.28 15.66 5.71
C PRO A 205 10.96 15.07 7.10
N ALA A 206 10.95 13.75 7.27
CA ALA A 206 10.55 13.15 8.55
C ALA A 206 11.47 13.53 9.71
N ASN A 207 12.74 13.86 9.46
CA ASN A 207 13.68 14.33 10.48
C ASN A 207 13.52 15.81 10.85
N VAL A 208 12.69 16.58 10.13
CA VAL A 208 12.55 18.03 10.36
C VAL A 208 11.71 18.28 11.62
N PRO A 209 12.16 19.13 12.56
CA PRO A 209 11.40 19.49 13.75
C PRO A 209 9.97 19.94 13.43
N GLY A 210 9.00 19.49 14.23
CA GLY A 210 7.58 19.76 14.01
C GLY A 210 6.87 18.77 13.07
N VAL A 211 7.60 17.97 12.26
CA VAL A 211 7.01 16.88 11.47
C VAL A 211 6.76 15.67 12.35
N LEU A 212 5.58 15.05 12.23
CA LEU A 212 5.29 13.79 12.88
C LEU A 212 5.85 12.61 12.06
N ALA A 213 7.07 12.18 12.39
CA ALA A 213 7.70 11.00 11.79
C ALA A 213 7.04 9.71 12.26
N VAL A 214 6.68 8.84 11.30
CA VAL A 214 5.91 7.62 11.57
C VAL A 214 6.71 6.36 11.26
N ALA A 215 6.96 5.55 12.30
CA ALA A 215 7.57 4.22 12.19
C ALA A 215 6.53 3.14 11.86
N GLY A 216 6.97 2.07 11.21
CA GLY A 216 6.12 0.94 10.80
C GLY A 216 6.11 -0.21 11.80
N THR A 217 4.93 -0.76 12.07
CA THR A 217 4.74 -1.98 12.89
C THR A 217 4.10 -3.13 12.11
N GLY A 218 4.29 -4.35 12.62
CA GLY A 218 3.57 -5.55 12.22
C GLY A 218 2.20 -5.68 12.91
N LYS A 219 1.52 -6.78 12.61
CA LYS A 219 0.14 -7.05 13.07
C LYS A 219 -0.04 -7.12 14.59
N ASN A 220 0.96 -7.60 15.29
CA ASN A 220 1.01 -7.69 16.76
C ASN A 220 1.47 -6.37 17.43
N GLY A 221 1.76 -5.33 16.64
CA GLY A 221 2.34 -4.08 17.12
C GLY A 221 3.84 -4.14 17.38
N SER A 222 4.54 -5.22 17.02
CA SER A 222 6.01 -5.23 17.06
C SER A 222 6.57 -4.38 15.93
N ARG A 223 7.73 -3.75 16.14
CA ARG A 223 8.45 -3.00 15.10
C ARG A 223 8.63 -3.88 13.87
N TRP A 224 8.26 -3.34 12.71
CA TRP A 224 8.54 -4.00 11.45
C TRP A 224 10.06 -3.97 11.21
N SER A 225 10.63 -5.09 10.76
CA SER A 225 12.08 -5.23 10.57
C SER A 225 12.61 -4.31 9.48
N GLY A 226 11.77 -3.79 8.58
CA GLY A 226 12.16 -2.79 7.59
C GLY A 226 12.08 -1.35 8.09
N SER A 227 11.48 -1.08 9.26
CA SER A 227 11.33 0.29 9.77
C SER A 227 12.68 0.85 10.22
N VAL A 228 12.95 2.08 9.81
CA VAL A 228 14.01 2.91 10.37
C VAL A 228 13.67 3.29 11.80
N THR A 229 14.72 3.50 12.58
CA THR A 229 14.70 3.93 13.97
C THR A 229 15.53 5.20 14.09
N GLY A 230 15.15 6.11 14.97
CA GLY A 230 15.89 7.35 15.18
C GLY A 230 15.24 8.24 16.23
N PRO A 231 15.99 9.18 16.80
CA PRO A 231 15.47 10.10 17.81
C PRO A 231 14.39 11.04 17.26
N GLU A 232 14.13 11.07 15.96
CA GLU A 232 13.10 11.86 15.30
C GLU A 232 11.75 11.13 15.23
N VAL A 233 11.72 9.80 15.41
CA VAL A 233 10.46 9.02 15.39
C VAL A 233 9.48 9.60 16.41
N GLY A 234 8.31 9.99 15.93
CA GLY A 234 7.27 10.60 16.76
C GLY A 234 6.20 9.61 17.18
N ILE A 235 5.81 8.69 16.30
CA ILE A 235 4.76 7.71 16.59
C ILE A 235 4.93 6.48 15.71
N ALA A 236 4.31 5.37 16.08
CA ALA A 236 4.27 4.15 15.27
C ALA A 236 2.85 3.79 14.82
N ALA A 237 2.74 3.17 13.64
CA ALA A 237 1.48 2.64 13.13
C ALA A 237 1.70 1.39 12.26
N PRO A 238 0.66 0.60 11.97
CA PRO A 238 0.74 -0.52 11.04
C PRO A 238 1.41 -0.15 9.72
N GLY A 239 2.50 -0.84 9.37
CA GLY A 239 3.28 -0.60 8.15
C GLY A 239 3.56 -1.85 7.32
N GLU A 240 3.46 -3.03 7.92
CA GLU A 240 3.73 -4.32 7.29
C GLU A 240 2.45 -4.99 6.78
N ARG A 241 2.50 -5.53 5.56
CA ARG A 241 1.43 -6.27 4.89
C ARG A 241 0.11 -5.50 4.89
N ILE A 242 0.19 -4.25 4.46
CA ILE A 242 -0.95 -3.36 4.34
C ILE A 242 -1.48 -3.46 2.90
N ILE A 243 -2.74 -3.88 2.76
CA ILE A 243 -3.44 -3.83 1.48
C ILE A 243 -3.85 -2.39 1.17
N SER A 244 -3.69 -1.98 -0.09
CA SER A 244 -3.96 -0.63 -0.58
C SER A 244 -4.50 -0.66 -2.02
N THR A 245 -4.98 0.49 -2.49
CA THR A 245 -5.40 0.68 -3.88
C THR A 245 -4.18 0.99 -4.75
N VAL A 246 -4.10 0.42 -5.95
CA VAL A 246 -3.02 0.67 -6.91
C VAL A 246 -3.61 0.85 -8.31
N PRO A 247 -2.93 1.53 -9.24
CA PRO A 247 -3.43 1.69 -10.59
C PRO A 247 -3.37 0.34 -11.35
N PRO A 248 -4.21 0.14 -12.39
CA PRO A 248 -4.28 -1.11 -13.15
C PRO A 248 -2.95 -1.65 -13.71
N PRO A 249 -1.98 -0.81 -14.13
CA PRO A 249 -0.66 -1.29 -14.57
C PRO A 249 0.14 -2.03 -13.49
N VAL A 250 -0.05 -1.67 -12.21
CA VAL A 250 0.62 -2.33 -11.07
C VAL A 250 -0.07 -3.65 -10.75
N SER A 251 -1.39 -3.62 -10.65
CA SER A 251 -2.20 -4.81 -10.40
C SER A 251 -3.53 -4.69 -11.15
N PRO A 252 -3.87 -5.63 -12.05
CA PRO A 252 -5.11 -5.57 -12.83
C PRO A 252 -6.39 -5.51 -11.98
N ASN A 253 -6.36 -6.01 -10.74
CA ASN A 253 -7.50 -5.97 -9.82
C ASN A 253 -7.62 -4.64 -9.04
N GLY A 254 -6.66 -3.73 -9.18
CA GLY A 254 -6.63 -2.43 -8.51
C GLY A 254 -6.12 -2.47 -7.06
N TYR A 255 -5.64 -3.60 -6.56
CA TYR A 255 -5.16 -3.73 -5.19
C TYR A 255 -3.77 -4.37 -5.12
N GLY A 256 -2.99 -3.91 -4.15
CA GLY A 256 -1.65 -4.43 -3.84
C GLY A 256 -1.47 -4.56 -2.33
N VAL A 257 -0.52 -5.38 -1.91
CA VAL A 257 -0.09 -5.49 -0.51
C VAL A 257 1.37 -5.07 -0.44
N GLY A 258 1.69 -4.14 0.44
CA GLY A 258 3.04 -3.62 0.60
C GLY A 258 3.47 -3.48 2.05
N ASP A 259 4.78 -3.32 2.22
CA ASP A 259 5.43 -3.02 3.48
C ASP A 259 6.09 -1.64 3.39
N GLY A 260 5.98 -0.82 4.43
CA GLY A 260 6.60 0.49 4.44
C GLY A 260 6.12 1.39 5.57
N SER A 261 7.02 2.24 6.07
CA SER A 261 6.64 3.38 6.90
C SER A 261 5.73 4.37 6.14
N SER A 262 5.75 4.37 4.80
CA SER A 262 4.75 5.04 3.96
C SER A 262 3.32 4.65 4.34
N ASN A 263 3.02 3.35 4.43
CA ASN A 263 1.70 2.87 4.84
C ASN A 263 1.31 3.38 6.24
N ALA A 264 2.27 3.35 7.17
CA ALA A 264 2.08 3.83 8.53
C ALA A 264 1.78 5.35 8.56
N SER A 265 2.52 6.15 7.76
CA SER A 265 2.29 7.59 7.62
C SER A 265 0.90 7.90 7.05
N ALA A 266 0.45 7.16 6.03
CA ALA A 266 -0.90 7.31 5.48
C ALA A 266 -1.99 6.96 6.50
N ILE A 267 -1.78 5.92 7.32
CA ILE A 267 -2.69 5.60 8.41
C ILE A 267 -2.78 6.77 9.41
N VAL A 268 -1.65 7.28 9.88
CA VAL A 268 -1.62 8.39 10.85
C VAL A 268 -2.20 9.67 10.25
N SER A 269 -1.96 9.96 8.98
CA SER A 269 -2.59 11.07 8.26
C SER A 269 -4.12 10.94 8.25
N GLY A 270 -4.64 9.73 8.05
CA GLY A 270 -6.07 9.45 8.19
C GLY A 270 -6.58 9.65 9.61
N VAL A 271 -5.83 9.21 10.63
CA VAL A 271 -6.21 9.44 12.04
C VAL A 271 -6.21 10.93 12.37
N ALA A 272 -5.23 11.70 11.90
CA ALA A 272 -5.20 13.16 12.03
C ALA A 272 -6.44 13.81 11.39
N ALA A 273 -6.90 13.29 10.24
CA ALA A 273 -8.13 13.76 9.61
C ALA A 273 -9.39 13.41 10.43
N LEU A 274 -9.45 12.23 11.06
CA LEU A 274 -10.53 11.91 12.01
C LEU A 274 -10.52 12.90 13.19
N VAL A 275 -9.36 13.15 13.80
CA VAL A 275 -9.22 14.10 14.93
C VAL A 275 -9.69 15.50 14.52
N ARG A 276 -9.20 16.04 13.40
CA ARG A 276 -9.61 17.37 12.90
C ARG A 276 -11.11 17.46 12.60
N SER A 277 -11.70 16.40 12.05
CA SER A 277 -13.14 16.36 11.78
C SER A 277 -13.97 16.33 13.07
N ARG A 278 -13.54 15.56 14.09
CA ARG A 278 -14.21 15.50 15.40
C ARG A 278 -14.10 16.80 16.18
N TYR A 279 -12.97 17.51 16.01
CA TYR A 279 -12.60 18.70 16.75
C TYR A 279 -12.18 19.84 15.80
N PRO A 280 -13.12 20.44 15.05
CA PRO A 280 -12.81 21.37 13.96
C PRO A 280 -12.15 22.69 14.40
N ARG A 281 -12.14 22.98 15.71
CA ARG A 281 -11.48 24.16 16.29
C ARG A 281 -10.06 23.90 16.82
N LEU A 282 -9.61 22.64 16.85
CA LEU A 282 -8.24 22.34 17.26
C LEU A 282 -7.26 22.82 16.19
N ASP A 283 -6.22 23.51 16.62
CA ASP A 283 -5.08 23.84 15.78
C ASP A 283 -4.20 22.60 15.51
N ALA A 284 -3.23 22.74 14.59
CA ALA A 284 -2.34 21.65 14.23
C ALA A 284 -1.47 21.16 15.41
N ALA A 285 -0.99 22.07 16.25
CA ALA A 285 -0.18 21.72 17.41
C ALA A 285 -0.92 20.78 18.36
N ASN A 286 -2.20 21.06 18.60
CA ASN A 286 -3.06 20.28 19.47
C ASN A 286 -3.59 19.00 18.84
N VAL A 287 -3.63 18.90 17.50
CA VAL A 287 -3.82 17.62 16.81
C VAL A 287 -2.60 16.73 17.03
N VAL A 288 -1.38 17.24 16.81
CA VAL A 288 -0.14 16.48 17.03
C VAL A 288 -0.01 16.06 18.50
N ASN A 289 -0.20 16.98 19.44
CA ASN A 289 -0.14 16.70 20.88
C ASN A 289 -1.11 15.59 21.29
N ARG A 290 -2.33 15.60 20.76
CA ARG A 290 -3.33 14.55 21.02
C ARG A 290 -2.88 13.21 20.50
N LEU A 291 -2.40 13.12 19.26
CA LEU A 291 -1.90 11.88 18.67
C LEU A 291 -0.78 11.25 19.53
N ILE A 292 0.18 12.07 19.98
CA ILE A 292 1.33 11.55 20.76
C ILE A 292 0.98 11.28 22.23
N ARG A 293 0.12 12.10 22.86
CA ARG A 293 -0.24 11.92 24.28
C ARG A 293 -1.20 10.75 24.51
N THR A 294 -1.97 10.38 23.49
CA THR A 294 -2.86 9.22 23.56
C THR A 294 -2.24 7.96 22.95
N ALA A 295 -1.01 8.05 22.42
CA ALA A 295 -0.32 6.88 21.89
C ALA A 295 -0.17 5.80 22.97
N ARG A 296 -0.32 4.55 22.56
CA ARG A 296 -0.09 3.40 23.43
C ARG A 296 1.40 3.12 23.45
N ASP A 297 2.01 3.32 24.62
CA ASP A 297 3.43 3.04 24.85
C ASP A 297 3.81 1.62 24.39
N ARG A 298 4.93 1.50 23.69
CA ARG A 298 5.47 0.28 23.08
C ARG A 298 7.00 0.36 23.12
N GLY A 299 7.65 -0.77 23.35
CA GLY A 299 9.11 -0.79 23.45
C GLY A 299 9.59 -0.39 24.84
N ALA A 300 10.61 0.45 24.91
CA ALA A 300 11.11 0.98 26.19
C ALA A 300 10.09 2.01 26.74
N PRO A 301 9.84 2.04 28.06
CA PRO A 301 8.87 2.97 28.63
C PRO A 301 9.12 4.43 28.24
N GLY A 302 8.07 5.13 27.81
CA GLY A 302 8.14 6.53 27.43
C GLY A 302 8.44 6.71 25.94
N ARG A 303 9.27 7.72 25.61
CA ARG A 303 9.63 8.00 24.22
C ARG A 303 10.90 7.24 23.84
N ASP A 304 10.85 6.50 22.74
CA ASP A 304 11.99 5.72 22.27
C ASP A 304 12.24 5.86 20.75
N PRO A 305 13.42 5.48 20.24
CA PRO A 305 13.75 5.60 18.81
C PRO A 305 13.04 4.62 17.87
N GLU A 306 12.35 3.60 18.37
CA GLU A 306 11.65 2.59 17.57
C GLU A 306 10.17 2.90 17.39
N TYR A 307 9.50 3.39 18.44
CA TYR A 307 8.07 3.66 18.43
C TYR A 307 7.70 5.14 18.67
N GLY A 308 8.68 5.99 18.96
CA GLY A 308 8.42 7.39 19.32
C GLY A 308 7.64 7.44 20.63
N PHE A 309 6.49 8.10 20.65
CA PHE A 309 5.59 8.11 21.81
C PHE A 309 4.73 6.83 21.94
N GLY A 310 4.89 5.86 21.04
CA GLY A 310 4.17 4.59 21.02
C GLY A 310 3.34 4.37 19.76
N GLY A 311 2.51 3.33 19.78
CA GLY A 311 1.58 3.02 18.68
C GLY A 311 0.34 3.92 18.71
N VAL A 312 -0.09 4.42 17.56
CA VAL A 312 -1.31 5.25 17.45
C VAL A 312 -2.54 4.54 18.04
N ASP A 313 -3.23 5.20 18.97
CA ASP A 313 -4.50 4.73 19.54
C ASP A 313 -5.63 5.65 19.07
N VAL A 314 -6.37 5.18 18.06
CA VAL A 314 -7.36 5.98 17.34
C VAL A 314 -8.52 6.38 18.26
N LEU A 315 -8.99 5.47 19.10
CA LEU A 315 -10.12 5.78 19.98
C LEU A 315 -9.71 6.72 21.09
N ALA A 316 -8.55 6.50 21.72
CA ALA A 316 -8.05 7.43 22.72
C ALA A 316 -7.83 8.83 22.12
N ALA A 317 -7.29 8.94 20.90
CA ALA A 317 -7.15 10.22 20.19
C ALA A 317 -8.50 10.90 19.93
N LEU A 318 -9.59 10.14 19.78
CA LEU A 318 -10.92 10.68 19.54
C LEU A 318 -11.74 10.95 20.82
N THR A 319 -11.40 10.35 21.96
CA THR A 319 -12.24 10.42 23.17
C THR A 319 -11.56 10.95 24.42
N ALA A 320 -10.22 10.94 24.51
CA ALA A 320 -9.52 11.37 25.71
C ALA A 320 -9.53 12.89 25.88
N ALA A 321 -9.59 13.34 27.14
CA ALA A 321 -9.27 14.71 27.49
C ALA A 321 -7.74 14.88 27.44
N VAL A 322 -7.25 15.75 26.57
CA VAL A 322 -5.82 16.04 26.42
C VAL A 322 -5.61 17.53 26.68
N PRO A 323 -4.77 17.93 27.64
CA PRO A 323 -4.42 19.32 27.87
C PRO A 323 -3.86 19.96 26.61
N GLU A 324 -4.36 21.15 26.27
CA GLU A 324 -3.89 21.88 25.09
C GLU A 324 -2.49 22.47 25.32
N VAL A 325 -1.75 22.64 24.22
CA VAL A 325 -0.41 23.22 24.15
C VAL A 325 -0.44 24.46 23.28
N THR A 326 0.48 25.39 23.52
CA THR A 326 0.58 26.66 22.76
C THR A 326 1.44 26.55 21.51
N GLY A 327 2.14 25.43 21.32
CA GLY A 327 3.03 25.19 20.19
C GLY A 327 3.16 23.71 19.89
N ASN A 328 3.65 23.38 18.69
CA ASN A 328 3.83 22.00 18.28
C ASN A 328 4.88 21.33 19.20
N PRO A 329 4.51 20.25 19.94
CA PRO A 329 5.40 19.63 20.92
C PRO A 329 6.63 18.97 20.30
N LEU A 330 6.69 18.82 18.97
CA LEU A 330 7.82 18.25 18.24
C LEU A 330 8.85 19.30 17.77
N LEU A 331 8.62 20.60 18.02
CA LEU A 331 9.59 21.66 17.70
C LEU A 331 10.70 21.77 18.74
N THR A 332 10.34 21.64 20.01
CA THR A 332 11.31 21.46 21.09
C THR A 332 11.62 19.96 21.12
N GLY A 333 12.82 19.51 20.76
CA GLY A 333 13.19 18.09 20.81
C GLY A 333 12.64 17.44 22.10
N ALA A 334 11.58 16.63 21.95
CA ALA A 334 10.55 16.54 22.98
C ALA A 334 10.94 15.62 24.14
N SER A 335 11.76 16.13 25.05
CA SER A 335 11.78 15.73 26.45
C SER A 335 10.64 16.43 27.18
N ALA A 336 9.60 15.69 27.61
CA ALA A 336 8.99 15.80 28.93
C ALA A 336 7.66 15.02 29.05
N LYS A 337 7.68 14.04 29.96
CA LYS A 337 6.53 13.72 30.83
C LYS A 337 6.61 14.68 32.03
N PRO A 338 5.51 15.22 32.58
CA PRO A 338 5.58 15.94 33.85
C PRO A 338 5.91 14.94 34.97
N GLY A 339 7.04 15.13 35.65
CA GLY A 339 7.37 14.41 36.88
C GLY A 339 6.50 14.91 38.03
N GLY A 340 5.93 13.98 38.81
CA GLY A 340 5.43 14.29 40.15
C GLY A 340 6.60 14.60 41.11
N PRO A 341 6.34 15.23 42.26
CA PRO A 341 7.40 15.77 43.11
C PRO A 341 8.20 14.64 43.76
N ALA A 342 9.51 14.59 43.49
CA ALA A 342 10.44 13.72 44.19
C ALA A 342 10.78 14.35 45.55
N ALA A 343 10.52 13.58 46.61
CA ALA A 343 11.04 13.82 47.94
C ALA A 343 12.56 13.51 47.97
N THR A 344 13.28 14.33 48.70
CA THR A 344 14.67 14.14 49.14
C THR A 344 14.78 12.95 50.08
N ASP A 345 15.81 12.12 49.96
CA ASP A 345 16.76 11.85 51.07
C ASP A 345 17.97 11.01 50.62
N ASP A 346 19.08 11.24 51.31
CA ASP A 346 20.44 10.72 51.14
C ASP A 346 20.62 9.25 51.62
N GLY A 347 21.74 8.61 51.26
CA GLY A 347 22.28 7.49 52.04
C GLY A 347 23.15 6.46 51.29
N ASP A 348 24.41 6.36 51.71
CA ASP A 348 25.53 5.53 51.23
C ASP A 348 25.52 4.03 51.67
N ASP A 349 26.03 3.17 50.77
CA ASP A 349 26.92 1.98 50.95
C ASP A 349 26.40 0.63 51.57
N PRO A 350 27.16 -0.50 51.53
CA PRO A 350 27.34 -1.44 50.41
C PRO A 350 26.96 -2.93 50.68
N ALA A 351 27.05 -3.71 49.58
CA ALA A 351 27.31 -5.16 49.48
C ALA A 351 26.25 -6.17 49.98
N ASP A 352 25.74 -6.99 49.05
CA ASP A 352 25.86 -8.45 49.22
C ASP A 352 25.66 -9.21 47.90
N GLY A 353 26.54 -10.17 47.67
CA GLY A 353 26.64 -10.93 46.43
C GLY A 353 25.73 -12.16 46.37
N ARG A 354 25.42 -12.58 45.15
CA ARG A 354 25.35 -13.99 44.70
C ARG A 354 25.26 -14.07 43.16
N PRO A 355 25.70 -15.18 42.56
CA PRO A 355 26.30 -15.18 41.23
C PRO A 355 25.24 -15.30 40.13
N ALA A 356 25.25 -14.38 39.17
CA ALA A 356 24.57 -14.56 37.91
C ALA A 356 25.47 -15.41 36.99
N VAL A 357 25.04 -16.64 36.74
CA VAL A 357 25.62 -17.56 35.76
C VAL A 357 25.62 -16.88 34.39
N SER A 358 26.79 -16.47 33.93
CA SER A 358 27.02 -16.01 32.56
C SER A 358 27.16 -17.22 31.64
N VAL A 359 26.13 -17.51 30.84
CA VAL A 359 26.28 -18.40 29.68
C VAL A 359 26.70 -17.54 28.50
N SER A 360 28.01 -17.46 28.28
CA SER A 360 28.57 -17.03 27.01
C SER A 360 28.32 -18.14 25.98
N LEU A 361 27.46 -17.89 24.99
CA LEU A 361 27.40 -18.71 23.79
C LEU A 361 28.24 -18.02 22.71
N GLY A 362 29.46 -18.52 22.60
CA GLY A 362 30.43 -18.12 21.60
C GLY A 362 29.97 -18.35 20.16
N ASP A 363 30.67 -17.64 19.28
CA ASP A 363 30.48 -17.56 17.84
C ASP A 363 30.49 -18.92 17.14
N ASN A 364 29.31 -19.46 16.83
CA ASN A 364 29.15 -20.65 15.99
C ASN A 364 28.80 -20.27 14.55
N ALA A 365 29.68 -19.50 13.90
CA ALA A 365 29.63 -19.19 12.48
C ALA A 365 29.55 -20.43 11.56
N PRO A 366 30.24 -21.57 11.81
CA PRO A 366 30.15 -22.73 10.91
C PRO A 366 28.80 -23.45 10.97
N PHE A 367 28.09 -23.41 12.10
CA PHE A 367 26.77 -24.04 12.25
C PHE A 367 25.67 -23.26 11.52
N ARG A 368 25.76 -21.93 11.47
CA ARG A 368 24.82 -21.08 10.72
C ARG A 368 24.97 -21.24 9.21
N LEU A 369 26.21 -21.41 8.73
CA LEU A 369 26.47 -21.63 7.30
C LEU A 369 25.97 -23.02 6.84
N ALA A 370 26.15 -24.05 7.68
CA ALA A 370 25.61 -25.39 7.43
C ALA A 370 24.08 -25.40 7.40
N LEU A 371 23.41 -24.64 8.30
CA LEU A 371 21.96 -24.50 8.30
C LEU A 371 21.45 -23.73 7.07
N CYS A 372 22.16 -22.70 6.61
CA CYS A 372 21.81 -21.97 5.39
C CYS A 372 21.96 -22.85 4.14
N LEU A 373 23.03 -23.65 4.05
CA LEU A 373 23.23 -24.60 2.95
C LEU A 373 22.16 -25.70 2.95
N LEU A 374 21.75 -26.19 4.12
CA LEU A 374 20.66 -27.16 4.23
C LEU A 374 19.33 -26.57 3.74
N VAL A 375 19.02 -25.33 4.10
CA VAL A 375 17.80 -24.63 3.63
C VAL A 375 17.82 -24.40 2.12
N VAL A 376 18.98 -24.05 1.54
CA VAL A 376 19.14 -23.88 0.09
C VAL A 376 18.98 -25.22 -0.65
N LEU A 377 19.53 -26.31 -0.12
CA LEU A 377 19.38 -27.65 -0.71
C LEU A 377 17.93 -28.15 -0.64
N LEU A 378 17.23 -27.91 0.48
CA LEU A 378 15.82 -28.25 0.63
C LEU A 378 14.92 -27.43 -0.30
N ALA A 379 15.21 -26.14 -0.49
CA ALA A 379 14.52 -25.29 -1.44
C ALA A 379 14.78 -25.74 -2.90
N GLY A 380 16.02 -26.10 -3.24
CA GLY A 380 16.37 -26.66 -4.54
C GLY A 380 15.63 -27.98 -4.84
N ALA A 381 15.58 -28.89 -3.87
CA ALA A 381 14.85 -30.15 -4.00
C ALA A 381 13.32 -29.93 -4.17
N LEU A 382 12.75 -28.93 -3.48
CA LEU A 382 11.34 -28.56 -3.62
C LEU A 382 11.04 -28.02 -5.03
N VAL A 383 11.90 -27.16 -5.57
CA VAL A 383 11.76 -26.62 -6.94
C VAL A 383 11.88 -27.74 -7.97
N VAL A 384 12.85 -28.64 -7.85
CA VAL A 384 12.99 -29.81 -8.74
C VAL A 384 11.76 -30.71 -8.64
N GLY A 385 11.25 -30.96 -7.44
CA GLY A 385 10.01 -31.72 -7.22
C GLY A 385 8.81 -31.09 -7.92
N LEU A 386 8.61 -29.78 -7.76
CA LEU A 386 7.55 -29.01 -8.43
C LEU A 386 7.68 -29.07 -9.95
N VAL A 387 8.88 -28.93 -10.51
CA VAL A 387 9.14 -29.01 -11.95
C VAL A 387 8.83 -30.41 -12.49
N VAL A 388 9.22 -31.47 -11.77
CA VAL A 388 8.94 -32.86 -12.16
C VAL A 388 7.44 -33.16 -12.09
N VAL A 389 6.75 -32.69 -11.05
CA VAL A 389 5.30 -32.85 -10.91
C VAL A 389 4.55 -32.08 -12.01
N ASN A 390 4.95 -30.86 -12.34
CA ASN A 390 4.35 -30.07 -13.42
C ASN A 390 4.61 -30.70 -14.79
N ARG A 391 5.82 -31.23 -15.04
CA ARG A 391 6.13 -31.96 -16.28
C ARG A 391 5.36 -33.28 -16.39
N ARG A 392 5.12 -33.99 -15.28
CA ARG A 392 4.27 -35.19 -15.25
C ARG A 392 2.80 -34.86 -15.45
N ALA A 393 2.32 -33.73 -14.91
CA ALA A 393 0.96 -33.25 -15.13
C ALA A 393 0.74 -32.79 -16.59
N ALA A 394 1.74 -32.16 -17.21
CA ALA A 394 1.70 -31.79 -18.62
C ALA A 394 1.69 -33.02 -19.55
N ARG A 395 2.43 -34.08 -19.22
CA ARG A 395 2.41 -35.36 -19.98
C ARG A 395 1.10 -36.14 -19.84
N ARG A 396 0.28 -35.85 -18.82
CA ARG A 396 -1.06 -36.45 -18.63
C ARG A 396 -2.17 -35.70 -19.38
N ARG A 397 -1.87 -34.55 -19.98
CA ARG A 397 -2.79 -33.79 -20.85
C ARG A 397 -2.36 -33.95 -22.30
N VAL A 398 -2.46 -35.18 -22.81
CA VAL A 398 -2.47 -35.46 -24.24
C VAL A 398 -3.94 -35.62 -24.64
N PRO A 399 -4.50 -34.80 -25.54
CA PRO A 399 -5.83 -35.05 -26.09
C PRO A 399 -5.81 -36.38 -26.86
N PRO A 400 -6.89 -37.17 -26.86
CA PRO A 400 -6.96 -38.36 -27.70
C PRO A 400 -6.83 -37.93 -29.18
N GLY A 401 -5.88 -38.54 -29.88
CA GLY A 401 -5.72 -38.37 -31.32
C GLY A 401 -6.96 -38.90 -32.07
N PRO A 402 -7.16 -38.51 -33.35
CA PRO A 402 -8.29 -38.98 -34.14
C PRO A 402 -8.20 -40.50 -34.33
N TYR A 403 -9.36 -41.16 -34.24
CA TYR A 403 -9.57 -42.60 -34.47
C TYR A 403 -8.99 -43.08 -35.81
N PRO A 404 -8.58 -44.36 -35.92
CA PRO A 404 -8.19 -44.95 -37.19
C PRO A 404 -9.44 -45.23 -38.06
N PRO A 405 -9.39 -45.06 -39.39
CA PRO A 405 -10.46 -45.53 -40.25
C PRO A 405 -10.30 -47.05 -40.51
N GLY A 406 -11.41 -47.77 -40.32
CA GLY A 406 -11.56 -49.15 -40.79
C GLY A 406 -11.67 -49.24 -42.33
N PRO A 407 -11.61 -50.44 -42.91
CA PRO A 407 -11.20 -50.65 -44.29
C PRO A 407 -12.37 -50.48 -45.25
N TYR A 408 -12.25 -49.54 -46.21
CA TYR A 408 -13.08 -49.54 -47.40
C TYR A 408 -12.25 -49.28 -48.66
N ALA A 409 -12.22 -50.33 -49.47
CA ALA A 409 -12.28 -50.40 -50.92
C ALA A 409 -11.69 -49.26 -51.77
N SER A 410 -10.72 -49.67 -52.59
CA SER A 410 -10.19 -49.01 -53.78
C SER A 410 -11.24 -48.44 -54.73
N GLY A 411 -11.10 -47.16 -55.06
CA GLY A 411 -11.77 -46.49 -56.19
C GLY A 411 -10.90 -45.35 -56.74
N PRO A 412 -10.89 -45.08 -58.06
CA PRO A 412 -9.87 -44.28 -58.71
C PRO A 412 -10.05 -42.76 -58.58
N TYR A 413 -8.91 -42.06 -58.49
CA TYR A 413 -8.75 -40.61 -58.41
C TYR A 413 -9.37 -39.84 -59.60
N PRO A 414 -9.97 -38.67 -59.37
CA PRO A 414 -10.01 -37.57 -60.33
C PRO A 414 -8.89 -36.54 -60.06
N PRO A 415 -8.48 -35.76 -61.09
CA PRO A 415 -7.24 -34.97 -61.08
C PRO A 415 -7.35 -33.70 -60.23
N GLY A 416 -6.23 -33.33 -59.60
CA GLY A 416 -6.11 -32.14 -58.75
C GLY A 416 -6.05 -30.82 -59.55
N PRO A 417 -6.42 -29.68 -58.91
CA PRO A 417 -6.28 -28.34 -59.50
C PRO A 417 -4.81 -27.86 -59.49
N PRO A 418 -4.46 -26.90 -60.38
CA PRO A 418 -3.07 -26.51 -60.63
C PRO A 418 -2.42 -25.76 -59.45
N LEU A 419 -1.10 -25.95 -59.34
CA LEU A 419 -0.22 -25.29 -58.39
C LEU A 419 -0.27 -23.76 -58.53
N GLY A 420 -0.77 -23.10 -57.48
CA GLY A 420 -0.68 -21.64 -57.32
C GLY A 420 0.75 -21.20 -57.01
N VAL A 421 1.16 -20.13 -57.69
CA VAL A 421 2.45 -19.43 -57.56
C VAL A 421 2.63 -18.86 -56.15
N PRO A 422 3.82 -18.97 -55.52
CA PRO A 422 4.06 -18.35 -54.21
C PRO A 422 4.06 -16.81 -54.29
N PRO A 423 3.59 -16.10 -53.24
CA PRO A 423 3.58 -14.64 -53.23
C PRO A 423 4.99 -14.04 -53.19
N PRO A 424 5.22 -12.85 -53.79
CA PRO A 424 6.52 -12.21 -53.79
C PRO A 424 6.91 -11.67 -52.41
N HIS A 425 8.21 -11.68 -52.13
CA HIS A 425 8.84 -11.15 -50.93
C HIS A 425 8.53 -9.65 -50.71
N PRO A 426 8.46 -9.18 -49.45
CA PRO A 426 8.34 -7.75 -49.16
C PRO A 426 9.62 -7.00 -49.57
N PRO A 427 9.52 -5.77 -50.09
CA PRO A 427 10.68 -4.96 -50.47
C PRO A 427 11.49 -4.55 -49.24
N GLY A 428 12.81 -4.67 -49.34
CA GLY A 428 13.76 -4.21 -48.33
C GLY A 428 13.78 -2.69 -48.14
N PRO A 429 14.38 -2.19 -47.06
CA PRO A 429 14.39 -0.77 -46.73
C PRO A 429 15.17 0.06 -47.76
N HIS A 430 14.58 1.17 -48.19
CA HIS A 430 15.20 2.16 -49.07
C HIS A 430 16.41 2.84 -48.41
N PRO A 431 17.46 3.21 -49.19
CA PRO A 431 18.55 4.03 -48.68
C PRO A 431 18.08 5.46 -48.36
N PRO A 432 18.67 6.14 -47.36
CA PRO A 432 18.29 7.50 -46.98
C PRO A 432 18.60 8.49 -48.12
N GLY A 433 17.62 9.34 -48.42
CA GLY A 433 17.78 10.44 -49.39
C GLY A 433 18.75 11.53 -48.90
N PRO A 434 19.26 12.37 -49.82
CA PRO A 434 20.19 13.44 -49.48
C PRO A 434 19.54 14.52 -48.60
N PRO A 435 20.32 15.20 -47.73
CA PRO A 435 19.80 16.22 -46.84
C PRO A 435 19.27 17.46 -47.59
N PRO A 436 18.26 18.17 -47.06
CA PRO A 436 17.75 19.39 -47.67
C PRO A 436 18.80 20.50 -47.68
N GLN A 437 18.94 21.17 -48.82
CA GLN A 437 19.77 22.36 -48.98
C GLN A 437 19.22 23.52 -48.14
N ALA A 438 20.09 24.17 -47.39
CA ALA A 438 19.78 25.36 -46.59
C ALA A 438 19.33 26.52 -47.50
N ARG A 439 18.16 27.10 -47.22
CA ARG A 439 17.74 28.38 -47.80
C ARG A 439 18.58 29.52 -47.22
N PRO A 440 18.98 30.53 -48.02
CA PRO A 440 19.65 31.71 -47.50
C PRO A 440 18.70 32.58 -46.65
N PRO A 441 19.22 33.31 -45.64
CA PRO A 441 18.41 34.18 -44.79
C PRO A 441 17.88 35.40 -45.58
N GLY A 442 16.59 35.67 -45.45
CA GLY A 442 15.95 36.89 -45.96
C GLY A 442 16.30 38.13 -45.12
N PRO A 443 16.18 39.35 -45.69
CA PRO A 443 16.68 40.57 -45.07
C PRO A 443 15.84 41.01 -43.85
N ALA A 444 16.54 41.56 -42.86
CA ALA A 444 15.99 42.09 -41.62
C ALA A 444 15.11 43.33 -41.85
N GLY A 445 13.89 43.31 -41.31
CA GLY A 445 13.01 44.48 -41.21
C GLY A 445 13.38 45.38 -40.03
N PRO A 446 13.08 46.70 -40.09
CA PRO A 446 13.54 47.67 -39.12
C PRO A 446 12.75 47.65 -37.80
N GLN A 447 13.47 47.90 -36.69
CA GLN A 447 12.90 48.06 -35.34
C GLN A 447 12.11 49.38 -35.20
N PRO A 448 10.99 49.40 -34.46
CA PRO A 448 10.31 50.63 -34.07
C PRO A 448 10.89 51.21 -32.76
N ARG A 449 10.92 52.55 -32.70
CA ARG A 449 11.18 53.39 -31.52
C ARG A 449 10.04 53.35 -30.53
#